data_AF-A0A6J8AX34-F1
#
_entry.id   AF-A0A6J8AX34-F1
#
_cell.length_a   1.000
_cell.length_b   1.000
_cell.length_c   1.000
_cell.angle_alpha   90.00
_cell.angle_beta   90.00
_cell.angle_gamma   90.00
#
_symmetry.space_group_name_H-M   'P 1'
#
loop_
_entity.id
_entity.type
_entity.pdbx_description
1 polymer ?
#
loop_
_entity_poly.entity_id
_entity_poly.type
_entity_poly.pdbx_seq_one_letter_code
_entity_poly.pdbx_strand_id
1 'polypeptide(L)'
;MSDRKYGIEVYPVRTFEFQQKIAAICKDRKDSWASDVFAKLEYAQDLPASDAFYHQKCSVNFRTGKINLLEHQIENEKTRVKKLQILKQKKRDIIKTAAKLIKSDIKSMEFSRSVYSSPATIASCEENIAYLPDSLKQLLGGIFSEKDCDLKVAAIGKSIMQATRPRSLIAPLQLGLGVQMHHHFGSKFLLDTLYQLGFSSSYKKVQKHGVNSALQSNDSPQKLEGRCIQHVADNVDHNIRTLDGHGTFHGMGIIAGITPGYNHKTIVQRLNVSLDDIKQIGTIDLHQYNFDRTSKLSLKFESLAVQHSDSLPDNLSLLCSTLWPKKKIGWSAMCNLVQDGAYPGKSIIVFLPMIDLEPGNLSCIFSTMKFVCNAAFKYRANPMLTFDQPLYWKTLTIIDNEPKERDLKSIVLRLGGFHLKMSFMVSISNIMSGSGLAELMETVYAPNAVSHMLTGKAVARAVRGHFLIYNALTSLLMCEQFQVSSAVLKDNDIENGEHVSFLEETSGDMISETDIEDSENHSQNTFPQDLNELIIELCF
;
A
#
# COMPACT_ATOMS: atom_id res chain seq x y z
N MET A 1 56.80 9.79 32.05
CA MET A 1 58.27 10.00 32.12
C MET A 1 58.85 9.79 30.73
N SER A 2 59.41 10.88 30.18
CA SER A 2 60.23 11.01 28.96
C SER A 2 59.71 10.45 27.63
N ASP A 3 58.97 11.28 26.89
CA ASP A 3 58.94 11.25 25.42
C ASP A 3 60.34 11.53 24.86
N ARG A 4 61.04 10.49 24.40
CA ARG A 4 62.22 10.67 23.53
C ARG A 4 61.73 10.95 22.12
N LYS A 5 61.60 12.23 21.77
CA LYS A 5 61.63 12.68 20.37
C LYS A 5 62.94 12.19 19.75
N TYR A 6 62.90 11.08 18.99
CA TYR A 6 63.92 10.80 17.99
C TYR A 6 63.80 11.86 16.90
N GLY A 7 64.47 13.00 17.11
CA GLY A 7 64.65 14.00 16.06
C GLY A 7 65.39 13.33 14.92
N ILE A 8 64.73 13.21 13.78
CA ILE A 8 65.36 12.72 12.55
C ILE A 8 66.49 13.71 12.23
N GLU A 9 67.75 13.28 12.31
CA GLU A 9 68.89 14.12 11.93
C GLU A 9 68.83 14.40 10.42
N VAL A 10 68.37 15.61 10.08
CA VAL A 10 68.37 16.18 8.74
C VAL A 10 69.58 17.09 8.57
N TYR A 11 70.30 16.94 7.46
CA TYR A 11 71.49 17.73 7.15
C TYR A 11 71.18 18.71 6.02
N PRO A 12 71.35 20.03 6.24
CA PRO A 12 71.25 21.02 5.18
C PRO A 12 72.47 20.95 4.26
N VAL A 13 72.25 21.03 2.95
CA VAL A 13 73.33 21.11 1.95
C VAL A 13 73.65 22.58 1.69
N ARG A 14 74.61 23.14 2.42
CA ARG A 14 75.02 24.55 2.24
C ARG A 14 75.98 24.68 1.06
N THR A 15 75.46 24.95 -0.14
CA THR A 15 76.28 25.32 -1.32
C THR A 15 76.82 26.75 -1.24
N PHE A 16 76.32 27.55 -0.30
CA PHE A 16 76.64 28.97 -0.15
C PHE A 16 78.14 29.23 0.14
N GLU A 17 78.77 28.44 1.02
CA GLU A 17 80.21 28.59 1.30
C GLU A 17 81.08 28.30 0.08
N PHE A 18 80.64 27.37 -0.78
CA PHE A 18 81.34 27.03 -2.01
C PHE A 18 81.20 28.14 -3.05
N GLN A 19 80.00 28.69 -3.22
CA GLN A 19 79.76 29.86 -4.06
C GLN A 19 80.57 31.08 -3.59
N GLN A 20 80.62 31.35 -2.28
CA GLN A 20 81.41 32.45 -1.72
C GLN A 20 82.91 32.31 -1.99
N LYS A 21 83.46 31.09 -1.88
CA LYS A 21 84.87 30.83 -2.20
C LYS A 21 85.17 31.07 -3.67
N ILE A 22 84.31 30.61 -4.58
CA ILE A 22 84.50 30.85 -6.02
C ILE A 22 84.35 32.34 -6.34
N ALA A 23 83.37 33.02 -5.75
CA ALA A 23 83.16 34.46 -5.89
C ALA A 23 84.39 35.27 -5.43
N ALA A 24 85.01 34.89 -4.31
CA ALA A 24 86.24 35.52 -3.82
C ALA A 24 87.40 35.33 -4.81
N ILE A 25 87.59 34.11 -5.32
CA ILE A 25 88.62 33.81 -6.33
C ILE A 25 88.40 34.62 -7.62
N CYS A 26 87.15 34.78 -8.05
CA CYS A 26 86.84 35.57 -9.24
C CYS A 26 87.15 37.07 -9.03
N LYS A 27 86.87 37.61 -7.84
CA LYS A 27 87.20 39.00 -7.48
C LYS A 27 88.72 39.28 -7.46
N ASP A 28 89.51 38.28 -7.07
CA ASP A 28 90.98 38.40 -7.09
C ASP A 28 91.56 38.32 -8.51
N ARG A 29 91.05 37.41 -9.35
CA ARG A 29 91.64 37.15 -10.67
C ARG A 29 91.43 38.26 -11.70
N LYS A 30 90.26 38.93 -11.70
CA LYS A 30 89.93 40.06 -12.59
C LYS A 30 90.22 39.83 -14.09
N ASP A 31 90.21 38.58 -14.55
CA ASP A 31 90.31 38.22 -15.96
C ASP A 31 88.91 38.04 -16.58
N SER A 32 88.81 37.98 -17.91
CA SER A 32 87.52 37.88 -18.60
C SER A 32 86.73 36.63 -18.18
N TRP A 33 87.43 35.54 -17.90
CA TRP A 33 86.82 34.29 -17.44
C TRP A 33 86.25 34.43 -16.03
N ALA A 34 86.96 35.11 -15.13
CA ALA A 34 86.49 35.43 -13.78
C ALA A 34 85.24 36.31 -13.81
N SER A 35 85.16 37.28 -14.73
CA SER A 35 83.95 38.09 -14.93
C SER A 35 82.76 37.24 -15.41
N ASP A 36 82.95 36.34 -16.36
CA ASP A 36 81.89 35.46 -16.87
C ASP A 36 81.38 34.49 -15.79
N VAL A 37 82.29 33.91 -15.02
CA VAL A 37 81.95 32.98 -13.92
C VAL A 37 81.25 33.73 -12.77
N PHE A 38 81.73 34.93 -12.42
CA PHE A 38 81.11 35.76 -11.40
C PHE A 38 79.70 36.21 -11.79
N ALA A 39 79.50 36.65 -13.04
CA ALA A 39 78.18 37.04 -13.56
C ALA A 39 77.20 35.85 -13.56
N LYS A 40 77.66 34.64 -13.93
CA LYS A 40 76.83 33.42 -13.85
C LYS A 40 76.48 33.04 -12.41
N LEU A 41 77.39 33.22 -11.46
CA LEU A 41 77.14 32.99 -10.03
C LEU A 41 76.15 33.99 -9.45
N GLU A 42 76.19 35.27 -9.83
CA GLU A 42 75.22 36.28 -9.39
C GLU A 42 73.83 36.06 -10.01
N TYR A 43 73.76 35.57 -11.26
CA TYR A 43 72.49 35.38 -11.96
C TYR A 43 71.77 34.08 -11.57
N ALA A 44 72.52 32.99 -11.36
CA ALA A 44 71.96 31.72 -10.89
C ALA A 44 71.82 31.75 -9.36
N GLN A 45 70.85 32.53 -8.86
CA GLN A 45 70.63 32.70 -7.40
C GLN A 45 70.15 31.43 -6.68
N ASP A 46 69.77 30.36 -7.38
CA ASP A 46 69.42 29.08 -6.76
C ASP A 46 69.89 27.90 -7.60
N LEU A 47 70.80 27.10 -7.04
CA LEU A 47 70.86 25.67 -7.39
C LEU A 47 69.74 25.01 -6.57
N PRO A 48 68.75 24.32 -7.17
CA PRO A 48 67.61 23.72 -6.45
C PRO A 48 67.96 22.78 -5.27
N ALA A 49 69.24 22.47 -5.07
CA ALA A 49 69.76 21.65 -3.99
C ALA A 49 70.25 22.44 -2.75
N SER A 50 70.34 23.77 -2.79
CA SER A 50 70.81 24.61 -1.65
C SER A 50 69.90 24.55 -0.43
N ASP A 51 68.60 24.35 -0.64
CA ASP A 51 67.59 24.31 0.43
C ASP A 51 67.08 22.89 0.74
N ALA A 52 67.67 21.87 0.11
CA ALA A 52 67.26 20.48 0.33
C ALA A 52 67.82 19.92 1.66
N PHE A 53 66.93 19.52 2.57
CA PHE A 53 67.27 18.76 3.76
C PHE A 53 67.22 17.26 3.46
N TYR A 54 68.36 16.57 3.57
CA TYR A 54 68.40 15.11 3.45
C TYR A 54 68.46 14.46 4.83
N HIS A 55 67.70 13.38 5.01
CA HIS A 55 67.94 12.45 6.11
C HIS A 55 69.40 11.97 6.08
N GLN A 56 70.06 11.92 7.24
CA GLN A 56 71.47 11.49 7.36
C GLN A 56 71.79 10.22 6.55
N LYS A 57 70.93 9.21 6.66
CA LYS A 57 71.07 7.92 5.98
C LYS A 57 70.99 8.06 4.46
N CYS A 58 70.13 8.94 3.95
CA CYS A 58 70.03 9.25 2.52
C CYS A 58 71.26 10.02 2.01
N SER A 59 71.76 10.98 2.80
CA SER A 59 72.98 11.75 2.47
C SER A 59 74.23 10.86 2.38
N VAL A 60 74.42 9.97 3.36
CA VAL A 60 75.55 9.03 3.37
C VAL A 60 75.46 8.05 2.19
N ASN A 61 74.29 7.51 1.91
CA ASN A 61 74.11 6.57 0.78
C ASN A 61 74.36 7.25 -0.58
N PHE A 62 73.92 8.51 -0.74
CA PHE A 62 74.19 9.29 -1.95
C PHE A 62 75.69 9.57 -2.13
N ARG A 63 76.39 10.00 -1.07
CA ARG A 63 77.83 10.30 -1.11
C ARG A 63 78.72 9.07 -1.30
N THR A 64 78.27 7.90 -0.85
CA THR A 64 79.07 6.66 -0.89
C THR A 64 78.69 5.72 -2.03
N GLY A 65 77.72 6.08 -2.88
CA GLY A 65 77.27 5.27 -4.01
C GLY A 65 76.57 3.96 -3.63
N LYS A 66 76.25 3.75 -2.34
CA LYS A 66 75.58 2.55 -1.84
C LYS A 66 74.05 2.68 -1.97
N ILE A 67 73.52 2.56 -3.19
CA ILE A 67 72.08 2.56 -3.47
C ILE A 67 71.49 1.17 -3.14
N ASN A 68 71.48 0.77 -1.86
CA ASN A 68 70.87 -0.50 -1.42
C ASN A 68 69.43 -0.33 -0.89
N LEU A 69 68.84 0.87 -0.97
CA LEU A 69 67.51 1.15 -0.43
C LEU A 69 66.37 0.92 -1.45
N LEU A 70 66.58 1.18 -2.75
CA LEU A 70 65.51 1.02 -3.75
C LEU A 70 65.20 -0.46 -4.02
N GLU A 71 66.21 -1.31 -4.20
CA GLU A 71 65.99 -2.74 -4.50
C GLU A 71 65.26 -3.45 -3.35
N HIS A 72 65.68 -3.20 -2.11
CA HIS A 72 65.08 -3.83 -0.94
C HIS A 72 63.65 -3.32 -0.65
N GLN A 73 63.33 -2.06 -0.99
CA GLN A 73 61.97 -1.52 -0.92
C GLN A 73 61.08 -2.08 -2.04
N ILE A 74 61.57 -2.11 -3.28
CA ILE A 74 60.86 -2.67 -4.44
C ILE A 74 60.57 -4.16 -4.24
N GLU A 75 61.50 -4.92 -3.68
CA GLU A 75 61.35 -6.36 -3.45
C GLU A 75 60.38 -6.68 -2.29
N ASN A 76 60.42 -5.89 -1.21
CA ASN A 76 59.43 -5.94 -0.14
C ASN A 76 58.02 -5.58 -0.65
N GLU A 77 57.93 -4.59 -1.54
CA GLU A 77 56.66 -4.14 -2.12
C GLU A 77 56.09 -5.17 -3.11
N LYS A 78 56.92 -5.76 -3.97
CA LYS A 78 56.57 -6.90 -4.83
C LYS A 78 56.06 -8.08 -4.00
N THR A 79 56.73 -8.40 -2.89
CA THR A 79 56.32 -9.48 -1.98
C THR A 79 54.98 -9.18 -1.31
N ARG A 80 54.77 -7.93 -0.86
CA ARG A 80 53.50 -7.46 -0.29
C ARG A 80 52.34 -7.55 -1.28
N VAL A 81 52.57 -7.11 -2.53
CA VAL A 81 51.58 -7.18 -3.61
C VAL A 81 51.22 -8.63 -3.94
N LYS A 82 52.22 -9.52 -4.04
CA LYS A 82 52.01 -10.96 -4.29
C LYS A 82 51.21 -11.62 -3.16
N LYS A 83 51.51 -11.29 -1.89
CA LYS A 83 50.77 -11.76 -0.71
C LYS A 83 49.31 -11.27 -0.72
N LEU A 84 49.08 -10.01 -1.08
CA LEU A 84 47.73 -9.44 -1.23
C LEU A 84 46.94 -10.10 -2.37
N GLN A 85 47.58 -10.41 -3.50
CA GLN A 85 46.96 -11.15 -4.60
C GLN A 85 46.56 -12.58 -4.18
N ILE A 86 47.42 -13.29 -3.46
CA ILE A 86 47.12 -14.62 -2.93
C ILE A 86 45.94 -14.57 -1.94
N LEU A 87 45.90 -13.57 -1.05
CA LEU A 87 44.79 -13.36 -0.13
C LEU A 87 43.48 -13.04 -0.88
N LYS A 88 43.52 -12.19 -1.90
CA LYS A 88 42.37 -11.90 -2.76
C LYS A 88 41.87 -13.16 -3.47
N GLN A 89 42.78 -14.00 -3.96
CA GLN A 89 42.42 -15.24 -4.62
C GLN A 89 41.78 -16.25 -3.65
N LYS A 90 42.39 -16.45 -2.47
CA LYS A 90 41.81 -17.29 -1.40
C LYS A 90 40.41 -16.82 -1.00
N LYS A 91 40.20 -15.50 -0.84
CA LYS A 91 38.86 -14.94 -0.57
C LYS A 91 37.86 -15.29 -1.68
N ARG A 92 38.25 -15.16 -2.95
CA ARG A 92 37.40 -15.54 -4.09
C ARG A 92 37.06 -17.03 -4.10
N ASP A 93 38.02 -17.90 -3.77
CA ASP A 93 37.82 -19.35 -3.77
C ASP A 93 36.87 -19.79 -2.65
N ILE A 94 36.95 -19.16 -1.48
CA ILE A 94 36.00 -19.36 -0.36
C ILE A 94 34.59 -18.95 -0.79
N ILE A 95 34.42 -17.75 -1.38
CA ILE A 95 33.11 -17.26 -1.85
C ILE A 95 32.52 -18.19 -2.92
N LYS A 96 33.34 -18.66 -3.87
CA LYS A 96 32.90 -19.61 -4.90
C LYS A 96 32.47 -20.94 -4.29
N THR A 97 33.18 -21.42 -3.27
CA THR A 97 32.84 -22.67 -2.57
C THR A 97 31.52 -22.52 -1.81
N ALA A 98 31.37 -21.44 -1.04
CA ALA A 98 30.13 -21.13 -0.33
C ALA A 98 28.94 -21.00 -1.30
N ALA A 99 29.11 -20.30 -2.43
CA ALA A 99 28.06 -20.17 -3.44
C ALA A 99 27.66 -21.52 -4.06
N LYS A 100 28.61 -22.43 -4.29
CA LYS A 100 28.32 -23.79 -4.78
C LYS A 100 27.54 -24.61 -3.75
N LEU A 101 27.91 -24.53 -2.47
CA LEU A 101 27.21 -25.21 -1.38
C LEU A 101 25.76 -24.72 -1.26
N ILE A 102 25.56 -23.40 -1.13
CA ILE A 102 24.22 -22.81 -1.04
C ILE A 102 23.38 -23.16 -2.27
N LYS A 103 23.96 -23.09 -3.48
CA LYS A 103 23.27 -23.48 -4.71
C LYS A 103 22.87 -24.97 -4.72
N SER A 104 23.70 -25.83 -4.14
CA SER A 104 23.40 -27.25 -3.99
C SER A 104 22.22 -27.45 -3.03
N ASP A 105 22.24 -26.80 -1.87
CA ASP A 105 21.18 -26.91 -0.86
C ASP A 105 19.83 -26.41 -1.39
N ILE A 106 19.81 -25.27 -2.10
CA ILE A 106 18.58 -24.76 -2.73
C ILE A 106 18.04 -25.76 -3.78
N LYS A 107 18.94 -26.47 -4.49
CA LYS A 107 18.55 -27.46 -5.50
C LYS A 107 18.05 -28.77 -4.91
N SER A 108 18.54 -29.18 -3.73
CA SER A 108 18.11 -30.41 -3.07
C SER A 108 16.77 -30.25 -2.34
N MET A 109 16.33 -29.02 -2.04
CA MET A 109 15.01 -28.80 -1.45
C MET A 109 13.88 -29.25 -2.39
N GLU A 110 12.86 -29.88 -1.83
CA GLU A 110 11.65 -30.26 -2.55
C GLU A 110 10.57 -29.21 -2.38
N PHE A 111 9.91 -28.84 -3.48
CA PHE A 111 8.82 -27.86 -3.47
C PHE A 111 7.62 -28.44 -4.22
N SER A 112 6.44 -28.32 -3.62
CA SER A 112 5.20 -28.62 -4.32
C SER A 112 5.02 -27.68 -5.51
N ARG A 113 4.79 -28.25 -6.68
CA ARG A 113 4.43 -27.49 -7.90
C ARG A 113 2.93 -27.50 -8.17
N SER A 114 2.18 -28.31 -7.43
CA SER A 114 0.76 -28.56 -7.62
C SER A 114 -0.12 -27.65 -6.76
N VAL A 115 0.44 -26.91 -5.80
CA VAL A 115 -0.31 -26.12 -4.83
C VAL A 115 0.38 -24.78 -4.59
N TYR A 116 -0.39 -23.71 -4.49
CA TYR A 116 0.09 -22.40 -4.03
C TYR A 116 0.06 -22.29 -2.50
N SER A 117 0.98 -21.50 -1.94
CA SER A 117 0.99 -21.21 -0.51
C SER A 117 -0.26 -20.46 -0.07
N SER A 118 -0.75 -20.79 1.13
CA SER A 118 -1.93 -20.12 1.70
C SER A 118 -1.60 -18.68 2.10
N PRO A 119 -2.60 -17.77 2.16
CA PRO A 119 -2.39 -16.43 2.70
C PRO A 119 -1.83 -16.42 4.13
N ALA A 120 -2.25 -17.36 4.99
CA ALA A 120 -1.74 -17.49 6.35
C ALA A 120 -0.24 -17.82 6.37
N THR A 121 0.21 -18.72 5.49
CA THR A 121 1.62 -19.06 5.30
C THR A 121 2.44 -17.87 4.80
N ILE A 122 1.87 -17.07 3.89
CA ILE A 122 2.54 -15.88 3.37
C ILE A 122 2.67 -14.80 4.45
N ALA A 123 1.70 -14.67 5.35
CA ALA A 123 1.73 -13.71 6.46
C ALA A 123 2.66 -14.12 7.61
N SER A 124 2.90 -15.42 7.82
CA SER A 124 3.74 -15.91 8.92
C SER A 124 5.24 -15.72 8.66
N CYS A 125 5.92 -14.92 9.48
CA CYS A 125 7.37 -14.72 9.37
C CYS A 125 8.14 -16.03 9.60
N GLU A 126 7.71 -16.83 10.59
CA GLU A 126 8.33 -18.11 10.94
C GLU A 126 8.28 -19.10 9.77
N GLU A 127 7.11 -19.28 9.13
CA GLU A 127 6.96 -20.16 7.96
C GLU A 127 7.78 -19.65 6.77
N ASN A 128 7.88 -18.33 6.62
CA ASN A 128 8.67 -17.71 5.56
C ASN A 128 10.18 -17.96 5.72
N ILE A 129 10.69 -18.01 6.95
CA ILE A 129 12.09 -18.34 7.25
C ILE A 129 12.33 -19.85 7.14
N ALA A 130 11.41 -20.67 7.65
CA ALA A 130 11.50 -22.13 7.55
C ALA A 130 11.56 -22.61 6.08
N TYR A 131 11.02 -21.81 5.16
CA TYR A 131 11.11 -22.05 3.72
C TYR A 131 12.54 -21.97 3.14
N LEU A 132 13.50 -21.37 3.85
CA LEU A 132 14.88 -21.19 3.39
C LEU A 132 15.79 -22.33 3.88
N PRO A 133 16.81 -22.74 3.09
CA PRO A 133 17.83 -23.68 3.55
C PRO A 133 18.72 -23.04 4.63
N ASP A 134 19.21 -23.85 5.57
CA ASP A 134 20.01 -23.38 6.71
C ASP A 134 21.27 -22.62 6.29
N SER A 135 21.94 -23.06 5.21
CA SER A 135 23.12 -22.38 4.69
C SER A 135 22.84 -20.96 4.19
N LEU A 136 21.66 -20.72 3.60
CA LEU A 136 21.26 -19.39 3.14
C LEU A 136 20.85 -18.50 4.33
N LYS A 137 20.15 -19.07 5.33
CA LYS A 137 19.82 -18.37 6.58
C LYS A 137 21.08 -17.92 7.30
N GLN A 138 22.06 -18.80 7.45
CA GLN A 138 23.35 -18.47 8.07
C GLN A 138 24.13 -17.41 7.31
N LEU A 139 24.17 -17.50 5.97
CA LEU A 139 24.84 -16.48 5.15
C LEU A 139 24.18 -15.10 5.34
N LEU A 140 22.86 -15.01 5.19
CA LEU A 140 22.16 -13.74 5.26
C LEU A 140 22.18 -13.15 6.68
N GLY A 141 22.01 -13.97 7.71
CA GLY A 141 22.15 -13.56 9.11
C GLY A 141 23.57 -13.12 9.48
N GLY A 142 24.59 -13.66 8.81
CA GLY A 142 25.98 -13.20 8.98
C GLY A 142 26.31 -11.91 8.22
N ILE A 143 25.52 -11.54 7.21
CA ILE A 143 25.69 -10.30 6.43
C ILE A 143 24.90 -9.15 7.06
N PHE A 144 23.67 -9.39 7.52
CA PHE A 144 22.81 -8.35 8.07
C PHE A 144 23.23 -8.01 9.51
N SER A 145 23.38 -6.71 9.79
CA SER A 145 23.86 -6.21 11.08
C SER A 145 22.73 -5.85 12.06
N GLU A 146 21.48 -5.91 11.61
CA GLU A 146 20.31 -5.53 12.40
C GLU A 146 19.87 -6.65 13.35
N LYS A 147 19.41 -6.25 14.55
CA LYS A 147 18.71 -7.14 15.48
C LYS A 147 17.27 -7.26 14.97
N ASP A 148 16.82 -8.49 14.70
CA ASP A 148 15.55 -8.80 14.04
C ASP A 148 15.53 -8.51 12.52
N CYS A 149 16.32 -9.29 11.78
CA CYS A 149 16.40 -9.21 10.31
C CYS A 149 15.59 -10.32 9.62
N ASP A 150 14.77 -11.05 10.36
CA ASP A 150 14.08 -12.27 9.94
C ASP A 150 13.20 -12.06 8.69
N LEU A 151 12.46 -10.96 8.66
CA LEU A 151 11.66 -10.56 7.51
C LEU A 151 12.53 -10.24 6.28
N LYS A 152 13.66 -9.55 6.47
CA LYS A 152 14.61 -9.23 5.38
C LYS A 152 15.31 -10.49 4.87
N VAL A 153 15.70 -11.40 5.77
CA VAL A 153 16.27 -12.71 5.46
C VAL A 153 15.28 -13.52 4.63
N ALA A 154 14.01 -13.60 5.04
CA ALA A 154 12.95 -14.26 4.29
C ALA A 154 12.76 -13.66 2.88
N ALA A 155 12.63 -12.33 2.77
CA ALA A 155 12.39 -11.64 1.51
C ALA A 155 13.56 -11.81 0.51
N ILE A 156 14.79 -11.53 0.96
CA ILE A 156 15.99 -11.62 0.12
C ILE A 156 16.33 -13.09 -0.17
N GLY A 157 16.21 -13.97 0.83
CA GLY A 157 16.45 -15.40 0.69
C GLY A 157 15.54 -16.04 -0.35
N LYS A 158 14.24 -15.74 -0.32
CA LYS A 158 13.28 -16.23 -1.32
C LYS A 158 13.57 -15.67 -2.71
N SER A 159 14.05 -14.44 -2.82
CA SER A 159 14.48 -13.84 -4.09
C SER A 159 15.70 -14.58 -4.68
N ILE A 160 16.70 -14.90 -3.85
CA ILE A 160 17.86 -15.71 -4.24
C ILE A 160 17.44 -17.12 -4.67
N MET A 161 16.52 -17.75 -3.92
CA MET A 161 16.00 -19.08 -4.28
C MET A 161 15.25 -19.06 -5.62
N GLN A 162 14.40 -18.05 -5.84
CA GLN A 162 13.67 -17.87 -7.10
C GLN A 162 14.62 -17.68 -8.28
N ALA A 163 15.69 -16.88 -8.10
CA ALA A 163 16.73 -16.69 -9.11
C ALA A 163 17.54 -17.96 -9.38
N THR A 164 17.76 -18.78 -8.35
CA THR A 164 18.45 -20.07 -8.48
C THR A 164 17.58 -21.13 -9.17
N ARG A 165 16.26 -21.06 -9.02
CA ARG A 165 15.28 -22.06 -9.50
C ARG A 165 14.06 -21.45 -10.24
N PRO A 166 14.26 -20.64 -11.30
CA PRO A 166 13.23 -19.77 -11.87
C PRO A 166 11.96 -20.48 -12.39
N ARG A 167 12.11 -21.72 -12.88
CA ARG A 167 11.01 -22.52 -13.45
C ARG A 167 10.35 -23.49 -12.46
N SER A 168 11.01 -23.79 -11.35
CA SER A 168 10.59 -24.87 -10.44
C SER A 168 10.09 -24.38 -9.09
N LEU A 169 10.53 -23.19 -8.66
CA LEU A 169 10.09 -22.54 -7.44
C LEU A 169 9.03 -21.47 -7.78
N ILE A 170 8.02 -21.37 -6.92
CA ILE A 170 7.13 -20.22 -6.83
C ILE A 170 7.33 -19.64 -5.44
N ALA A 171 8.10 -18.57 -5.37
CA ALA A 171 8.39 -17.92 -4.11
C ALA A 171 7.12 -17.24 -3.55
N PRO A 172 6.67 -17.62 -2.33
CA PRO A 172 5.36 -17.19 -1.81
C PRO A 172 5.22 -15.67 -1.66
N LEU A 173 6.29 -14.98 -1.23
CA LEU A 173 6.25 -13.53 -1.00
C LEU A 173 6.12 -12.75 -2.31
N GLN A 174 6.88 -13.13 -3.35
CA GLN A 174 6.82 -12.50 -4.67
C GLN A 174 5.48 -12.73 -5.35
N LEU A 175 4.89 -13.92 -5.19
CA LEU A 175 3.54 -14.19 -5.68
C LEU A 175 2.51 -13.38 -4.89
N GLY A 176 2.59 -13.38 -3.56
CA GLY A 176 1.68 -12.65 -2.68
C GLY A 176 1.65 -11.15 -2.97
N LEU A 177 2.82 -10.53 -3.07
CA LEU A 177 2.94 -9.12 -3.46
C LEU A 177 2.33 -8.88 -4.85
N GLY A 178 2.62 -9.76 -5.81
CA GLY A 178 2.05 -9.65 -7.15
C GLY A 178 0.53 -9.75 -7.17
N VAL A 179 -0.05 -10.67 -6.40
CA VAL A 179 -1.51 -10.81 -6.26
C VAL A 179 -2.11 -9.58 -5.59
N GLN A 180 -1.51 -9.08 -4.51
CA GLN A 180 -1.98 -7.90 -3.79
C GLN A 180 -1.97 -6.64 -4.66
N MET A 181 -0.86 -6.38 -5.35
CA MET A 181 -0.72 -5.21 -6.23
C MET A 181 -1.68 -5.30 -7.44
N HIS A 182 -1.87 -6.50 -8.00
CA HIS A 182 -2.84 -6.71 -9.07
C HIS A 182 -4.27 -6.43 -8.61
N HIS A 183 -4.62 -6.91 -7.41
CA HIS A 183 -5.94 -6.70 -6.85
C HIS A 183 -6.22 -5.23 -6.54
N HIS A 184 -5.24 -4.52 -5.98
CA HIS A 184 -5.42 -3.13 -5.57
C HIS A 184 -5.38 -2.13 -6.74
N PHE A 185 -4.54 -2.39 -7.76
CA PHE A 185 -4.29 -1.42 -8.83
C PHE A 185 -4.72 -1.87 -10.23
N GLY A 186 -4.96 -3.16 -10.46
CA GLY A 186 -5.27 -3.69 -11.81
C GLY A 186 -4.17 -3.43 -12.86
N SER A 187 -2.97 -3.00 -12.45
CA SER A 187 -1.95 -2.48 -13.36
C SER A 187 -0.91 -3.54 -13.73
N LYS A 188 -0.94 -3.97 -15.00
CA LYS A 188 0.11 -4.82 -15.58
C LYS A 188 1.47 -4.12 -15.58
N PHE A 189 1.50 -2.82 -15.87
CA PHE A 189 2.74 -2.04 -15.87
C PHE A 189 3.44 -2.05 -14.51
N LEU A 190 2.69 -1.84 -13.42
CA LEU A 190 3.21 -1.91 -12.06
C LEU A 190 3.80 -3.29 -11.76
N LEU A 191 3.07 -4.36 -12.11
CA LEU A 191 3.55 -5.72 -11.89
C LEU A 191 4.79 -6.07 -12.71
N ASP A 192 4.83 -5.68 -13.98
CA ASP A 192 5.98 -5.93 -14.84
C ASP A 192 7.21 -5.15 -14.33
N THR A 193 7.02 -3.94 -13.81
CA THR A 193 8.08 -3.15 -13.16
C THR A 193 8.62 -3.85 -11.91
N LEU A 194 7.74 -4.27 -11.00
CA LEU A 194 8.13 -5.00 -9.78
C LEU A 194 8.80 -6.35 -10.11
N TYR A 195 8.35 -7.03 -11.15
CA TYR A 195 8.95 -8.27 -11.64
C TYR A 195 10.36 -8.03 -12.20
N GLN A 196 10.56 -6.96 -12.98
CA GLN A 196 11.88 -6.58 -13.51
C GLN A 196 12.87 -6.23 -12.39
N LEU A 197 12.38 -5.61 -11.31
CA LEU A 197 13.17 -5.33 -10.10
C LEU A 197 13.39 -6.56 -9.21
N GLY A 198 12.76 -7.70 -9.52
CA GLY A 198 12.90 -8.96 -8.78
C GLY A 198 12.04 -9.08 -7.52
N PHE A 199 11.14 -8.13 -7.26
CA PHE A 199 10.30 -8.09 -6.06
C PHE A 199 8.96 -8.83 -6.21
N SER A 200 8.52 -9.10 -7.44
CA SER A 200 7.22 -9.73 -7.71
C SER A 200 7.33 -10.93 -8.64
N SER A 201 6.26 -11.72 -8.73
CA SER A 201 6.05 -12.70 -9.80
C SER A 201 5.57 -12.02 -11.09
N SER A 202 5.85 -12.63 -12.24
CA SER A 202 5.38 -12.08 -13.51
C SER A 202 3.86 -12.01 -13.58
N TYR A 203 3.33 -11.04 -14.34
CA TYR A 203 1.90 -10.86 -14.54
C TYR A 203 1.19 -12.16 -14.92
N LYS A 204 1.78 -12.96 -15.83
CA LYS A 204 1.23 -14.27 -16.25
C LYS A 204 1.12 -15.27 -15.09
N LYS A 205 2.04 -15.27 -14.14
CA LYS A 205 1.98 -16.15 -12.96
C LYS A 205 0.88 -15.69 -12.00
N VAL A 206 0.75 -14.39 -11.78
CA VAL A 206 -0.31 -13.78 -10.95
C VAL A 206 -1.69 -14.08 -11.56
N GLN A 207 -1.86 -13.88 -12.87
CA GLN A 207 -3.10 -14.21 -13.58
C GLN A 207 -3.41 -15.71 -13.48
N LYS A 208 -2.41 -16.58 -13.64
CA LYS A 208 -2.60 -18.03 -13.48
C LYS A 208 -3.05 -18.39 -12.06
N HIS A 209 -2.54 -17.72 -11.03
CA HIS A 209 -3.03 -17.89 -9.66
C HIS A 209 -4.50 -17.48 -9.58
N GLY A 210 -4.86 -16.27 -10.04
CA GLY A 210 -6.24 -15.77 -10.02
C GLY A 210 -7.24 -16.71 -10.71
N VAL A 211 -6.91 -17.22 -11.90
CA VAL A 211 -7.74 -18.20 -12.61
C VAL A 211 -7.91 -19.48 -11.79
N ASN A 212 -6.83 -20.04 -11.23
CA ASN A 212 -6.93 -21.26 -10.42
C ASN A 212 -7.74 -21.05 -9.14
N SER A 213 -7.61 -19.89 -8.50
CA SER A 213 -8.40 -19.51 -7.34
C SER A 213 -9.90 -19.45 -7.68
N ALA A 214 -10.25 -18.87 -8.82
CA ALA A 214 -11.65 -18.73 -9.26
C ALA A 214 -12.34 -20.07 -9.58
N LEU A 215 -11.61 -21.08 -10.06
CA LEU A 215 -12.21 -22.41 -10.34
C LEU A 215 -12.52 -23.19 -9.06
N GLN A 216 -11.77 -22.91 -7.99
CA GLN A 216 -11.81 -23.66 -6.74
C GLN A 216 -12.62 -22.95 -5.66
N SER A 217 -13.15 -21.75 -5.95
CA SER A 217 -14.02 -21.00 -5.06
C SER A 217 -15.47 -21.49 -5.03
N ASN A 218 -15.82 -22.54 -5.79
CA ASN A 218 -17.15 -23.15 -5.74
C ASN A 218 -17.36 -23.88 -4.41
N ASP A 219 -18.00 -23.21 -3.44
CA ASP A 219 -18.26 -23.77 -2.13
C ASP A 219 -19.32 -24.87 -2.16
N SER A 220 -19.09 -25.91 -1.34
CA SER A 220 -20.02 -27.02 -1.19
C SER A 220 -21.30 -26.57 -0.45
N PRO A 221 -22.50 -26.99 -0.91
CA PRO A 221 -23.77 -26.60 -0.28
C PRO A 221 -23.85 -26.85 1.23
N GLN A 222 -23.17 -27.89 1.72
CA GLN A 222 -23.11 -28.24 3.15
C GLN A 222 -22.47 -27.17 4.04
N LYS A 223 -21.60 -26.30 3.50
CA LYS A 223 -20.98 -25.22 4.29
C LYS A 223 -21.95 -24.05 4.58
N LEU A 224 -23.05 -23.99 3.82
CA LEU A 224 -23.96 -22.86 3.78
C LEU A 224 -25.29 -23.13 4.49
N GLU A 225 -25.54 -24.36 4.93
CA GLU A 225 -26.74 -24.75 5.67
C GLU A 225 -26.81 -23.99 7.01
N GLY A 226 -27.97 -23.38 7.31
CA GLY A 226 -28.19 -22.59 8.53
C GLY A 226 -27.57 -21.18 8.53
N ARG A 227 -26.94 -20.74 7.43
CA ARG A 227 -26.42 -19.37 7.28
C ARG A 227 -27.42 -18.47 6.55
N CYS A 228 -27.39 -17.18 6.88
CA CYS A 228 -28.10 -16.17 6.11
C CYS A 228 -27.28 -15.82 4.87
N ILE A 229 -27.90 -15.90 3.69
CA ILE A 229 -27.28 -15.57 2.39
C ILE A 229 -28.08 -14.42 1.78
N GLN A 230 -27.44 -13.28 1.62
CA GLN A 230 -28.01 -12.12 0.95
C GLN A 230 -27.30 -11.89 -0.37
N HIS A 231 -28.03 -11.95 -1.48
CA HIS A 231 -27.50 -11.59 -2.78
C HIS A 231 -27.69 -10.09 -3.00
N VAL A 232 -26.68 -9.47 -3.60
CA VAL A 232 -26.73 -8.08 -4.07
C VAL A 232 -26.33 -8.12 -5.53
N ALA A 233 -27.11 -7.48 -6.38
CA ALA A 233 -26.81 -7.38 -7.79
C ALA A 233 -26.88 -5.91 -8.21
N ASP A 234 -25.92 -5.49 -9.02
CA ASP A 234 -25.79 -4.10 -9.46
C ASP A 234 -25.01 -4.00 -10.78
N ASN A 235 -24.91 -2.80 -11.35
CA ASN A 235 -24.07 -2.58 -12.51
C ASN A 235 -22.58 -2.80 -12.19
N VAL A 236 -21.89 -3.50 -13.10
CA VAL A 236 -20.44 -3.60 -13.14
C VAL A 236 -19.94 -3.01 -14.43
N ASP A 237 -19.09 -2.01 -14.27
CA ASP A 237 -18.52 -1.22 -15.34
C ASP A 237 -17.02 -1.48 -15.44
N HIS A 238 -16.53 -1.83 -16.64
CA HIS A 238 -15.09 -1.90 -16.90
C HIS A 238 -14.69 -1.01 -18.08
N ASN A 239 -13.50 -0.42 -17.98
CA ASN A 239 -12.87 0.42 -19.00
C ASN A 239 -13.70 1.62 -19.47
N ILE A 240 -14.60 2.16 -18.64
CA ILE A 240 -15.49 3.28 -19.01
C ILE A 240 -14.78 4.56 -19.48
N ARG A 241 -13.46 4.69 -19.25
CA ARG A 241 -12.65 5.84 -19.65
C ARG A 241 -12.00 5.63 -21.03
N THR A 242 -12.77 5.21 -22.03
CA THR A 242 -12.33 5.16 -23.43
C THR A 242 -12.79 6.42 -24.15
N LEU A 243 -11.93 6.99 -25.01
CA LEU A 243 -12.22 8.24 -25.72
C LEU A 243 -13.47 8.14 -26.61
N ASP A 244 -13.72 6.95 -27.16
CA ASP A 244 -14.80 6.64 -28.09
C ASP A 244 -15.92 5.81 -27.46
N GLY A 245 -15.84 5.49 -26.17
CA GLY A 245 -16.79 4.60 -25.49
C GLY A 245 -16.75 3.14 -25.96
N HIS A 246 -15.79 2.74 -26.80
CA HIS A 246 -15.66 1.36 -27.25
C HIS A 246 -14.79 0.55 -26.29
N GLY A 247 -14.97 -0.78 -26.27
CA GLY A 247 -14.21 -1.68 -25.40
C GLY A 247 -14.56 -1.55 -23.91
N THR A 248 -15.66 -0.86 -23.59
CA THR A 248 -16.26 -0.82 -22.26
C THR A 248 -17.09 -2.07 -22.02
N PHE A 249 -17.17 -2.50 -20.77
CA PHE A 249 -18.14 -3.50 -20.33
C PHE A 249 -19.16 -2.84 -19.42
N HIS A 250 -20.44 -3.10 -19.66
CA HIS A 250 -21.55 -2.64 -18.84
C HIS A 250 -22.52 -3.81 -18.63
N GLY A 251 -22.34 -4.54 -17.53
CA GLY A 251 -23.08 -5.77 -17.26
C GLY A 251 -23.59 -5.84 -15.82
N MET A 252 -24.30 -6.90 -15.47
CA MET A 252 -24.79 -7.14 -14.11
C MET A 252 -23.75 -7.91 -13.30
N GLY A 253 -23.24 -7.31 -12.25
CA GLY A 253 -22.48 -8.00 -11.21
C GLY A 253 -23.37 -8.56 -10.13
N ILE A 254 -22.96 -9.67 -9.53
CA ILE A 254 -23.68 -10.29 -8.42
C ILE A 254 -22.66 -10.65 -7.34
N ILE A 255 -22.98 -10.33 -6.09
CA ILE A 255 -22.26 -10.77 -4.90
C ILE A 255 -23.21 -11.44 -3.92
N ALA A 256 -22.67 -12.31 -3.06
CA ALA A 256 -23.39 -12.87 -1.92
C ALA A 256 -22.67 -12.53 -0.61
N GLY A 257 -23.39 -11.91 0.32
CA GLY A 257 -22.98 -11.76 1.71
C GLY A 257 -23.50 -12.93 2.55
N ILE A 258 -22.60 -13.67 3.18
CA ILE A 258 -22.93 -14.87 3.96
C ILE A 258 -22.63 -14.62 5.44
N THR A 259 -23.63 -14.82 6.31
CA THR A 259 -23.57 -14.52 7.75
C THR A 259 -24.07 -15.69 8.60
N PRO A 260 -23.34 -16.12 9.66
CA PRO A 260 -21.96 -15.74 9.97
C PRO A 260 -21.02 -16.06 8.80
N GLY A 261 -19.89 -15.35 8.71
CA GLY A 261 -18.82 -15.70 7.80
C GLY A 261 -18.17 -17.03 8.17
N TYR A 262 -17.42 -17.61 7.23
CA TYR A 262 -16.60 -18.79 7.46
C TYR A 262 -15.21 -18.59 6.87
N ASN A 263 -14.24 -19.30 7.44
CA ASN A 263 -12.88 -19.29 6.91
C ASN A 263 -12.83 -20.15 5.65
N HIS A 264 -12.68 -19.49 4.49
CA HIS A 264 -12.42 -20.13 3.21
C HIS A 264 -10.94 -20.58 3.17
N LYS A 265 -10.59 -21.66 3.89
CA LYS A 265 -9.27 -22.29 3.79
C LYS A 265 -9.21 -23.17 2.53
N THR A 266 -9.19 -22.54 1.38
CA THR A 266 -9.10 -23.28 0.11
C THR A 266 -7.65 -23.36 -0.31
N ILE A 267 -7.13 -24.58 -0.34
CA ILE A 267 -5.82 -24.87 -0.90
C ILE A 267 -5.93 -24.68 -2.41
N VAL A 268 -5.31 -23.62 -2.95
CA VAL A 268 -5.37 -23.34 -4.38
C VAL A 268 -4.43 -24.28 -5.12
N GLN A 269 -4.99 -25.28 -5.81
CA GLN A 269 -4.25 -26.15 -6.70
C GLN A 269 -3.82 -25.41 -7.97
N ARG A 270 -2.63 -25.71 -8.45
CA ARG A 270 -2.06 -25.14 -9.67
C ARG A 270 -2.33 -26.06 -10.85
N LEU A 271 -3.48 -25.87 -11.46
CA LEU A 271 -3.93 -26.59 -12.64
C LEU A 271 -3.53 -25.84 -13.92
N ASN A 272 -3.52 -26.58 -15.04
CA ASN A 272 -3.54 -25.98 -16.38
C ASN A 272 -4.99 -25.94 -16.79
N VAL A 273 -5.49 -24.71 -16.95
CA VAL A 273 -6.91 -24.44 -17.15
C VAL A 273 -7.07 -23.97 -18.58
N SER A 274 -7.98 -24.58 -19.33
CA SER A 274 -8.36 -24.13 -20.66
C SER A 274 -9.36 -22.97 -20.59
N LEU A 275 -9.53 -22.24 -21.69
CA LEU A 275 -10.56 -21.20 -21.76
C LEU A 275 -11.97 -21.78 -21.63
N ASP A 276 -12.18 -23.01 -22.08
CA ASP A 276 -13.48 -23.67 -22.01
C ASP A 276 -13.82 -24.09 -20.57
N ASP A 277 -12.84 -24.52 -19.78
CA ASP A 277 -13.03 -24.79 -18.34
C ASP A 277 -13.48 -23.52 -17.60
N ILE A 278 -12.91 -22.36 -17.95
CA ILE A 278 -13.28 -21.07 -17.37
C ILE A 278 -14.71 -20.69 -17.76
N LYS A 279 -15.07 -20.89 -19.03
CA LYS A 279 -16.44 -20.60 -19.51
C LYS A 279 -17.49 -21.43 -18.79
N GLN A 280 -17.22 -22.69 -18.44
CA GLN A 280 -18.21 -23.55 -17.80
C GLN A 280 -18.51 -23.18 -16.34
N ILE A 281 -17.59 -22.52 -15.64
CA ILE A 281 -17.72 -22.27 -14.19
C ILE A 281 -18.47 -20.96 -13.89
N GLY A 282 -18.57 -20.06 -14.87
CA GLY A 282 -19.14 -18.72 -14.71
C GLY A 282 -20.38 -18.43 -15.55
N THR A 283 -21.17 -19.43 -15.94
CA THR A 283 -22.37 -19.20 -16.76
C THR A 283 -23.63 -19.03 -15.93
N ILE A 284 -24.40 -18.00 -16.24
CA ILE A 284 -25.78 -17.82 -15.81
C ILE A 284 -26.68 -18.04 -17.01
N ASP A 285 -27.70 -18.89 -16.85
CA ASP A 285 -28.69 -19.12 -17.88
C ASP A 285 -29.49 -17.84 -18.16
N LEU A 286 -29.50 -17.42 -19.42
CA LEU A 286 -30.27 -16.25 -19.84
C LEU A 286 -31.72 -16.65 -20.11
N HIS A 287 -32.63 -15.97 -19.43
CA HIS A 287 -34.05 -16.14 -19.56
C HIS A 287 -34.68 -14.88 -20.15
N GLN A 288 -35.31 -15.02 -21.31
CA GLN A 288 -36.04 -13.91 -21.93
C GLN A 288 -37.29 -13.59 -21.12
N TYR A 289 -37.47 -12.31 -20.80
CA TYR A 289 -38.66 -11.81 -20.13
C TYR A 289 -39.51 -10.96 -21.08
N ASN A 290 -40.75 -11.39 -21.30
CA ASN A 290 -41.71 -10.67 -22.14
C ASN A 290 -42.59 -9.79 -21.23
N PHE A 291 -42.38 -8.49 -21.31
CA PHE A 291 -43.09 -7.52 -20.48
C PHE A 291 -44.51 -7.26 -20.98
N ASP A 292 -45.50 -7.46 -20.11
CA ASP A 292 -46.87 -7.02 -20.35
C ASP A 292 -47.06 -5.58 -19.85
N ARG A 293 -47.30 -4.67 -20.80
CA ARG A 293 -47.48 -3.22 -20.56
C ARG A 293 -48.78 -2.88 -19.81
N THR A 294 -49.69 -3.83 -19.62
CA THR A 294 -50.98 -3.59 -18.97
C THR A 294 -50.91 -3.52 -17.44
N SER A 295 -49.76 -3.88 -16.86
CA SER A 295 -49.54 -3.96 -15.43
C SER A 295 -49.34 -2.61 -14.76
N LYS A 296 -50.14 -2.33 -13.72
CA LYS A 296 -49.98 -1.15 -12.86
C LYS A 296 -49.61 -1.61 -11.46
N LEU A 297 -48.35 -1.37 -11.09
CA LEU A 297 -47.86 -1.63 -9.75
C LEU A 297 -48.67 -0.78 -8.74
N SER A 298 -49.47 -1.42 -7.88
CA SER A 298 -50.25 -0.73 -6.85
C SER A 298 -49.44 -0.64 -5.55
N LEU A 299 -48.61 0.39 -5.41
CA LEU A 299 -47.96 0.67 -4.13
C LEU A 299 -48.92 1.39 -3.18
N LYS A 300 -49.04 0.85 -1.98
CA LYS A 300 -49.69 1.52 -0.86
C LYS A 300 -48.60 1.97 0.09
N PHE A 301 -48.50 3.28 0.30
CA PHE A 301 -47.63 3.83 1.33
C PHE A 301 -48.35 3.67 2.67
N GLU A 302 -47.71 2.99 3.61
CA GLU A 302 -48.19 2.96 4.99
C GLU A 302 -47.62 4.17 5.73
N SER A 303 -48.40 4.70 6.68
CA SER A 303 -47.88 5.71 7.59
C SER A 303 -46.77 5.09 8.43
N LEU A 304 -45.59 5.72 8.46
CA LEU A 304 -44.52 5.28 9.36
C LEU A 304 -45.03 5.36 10.79
N ALA A 305 -45.02 4.24 11.50
CA ALA A 305 -45.22 4.23 12.94
C ALA A 305 -44.01 4.94 13.55
N VAL A 306 -44.22 6.16 14.06
CA VAL A 306 -43.21 6.85 14.86
C VAL A 306 -43.04 6.04 16.14
N GLN A 307 -42.06 5.14 16.16
CA GLN A 307 -41.62 4.54 17.40
C GLN A 307 -40.91 5.65 18.18
N HIS A 308 -41.58 6.18 19.20
CA HIS A 308 -40.91 6.93 20.24
C HIS A 308 -39.93 5.96 20.88
N SER A 309 -38.65 6.10 20.56
CA SER A 309 -37.60 5.39 21.28
C SER A 309 -37.57 5.99 22.68
N ASP A 310 -37.60 5.14 23.71
CA ASP A 310 -37.22 5.49 25.09
C ASP A 310 -35.71 5.78 25.11
N SER A 311 -35.28 6.75 24.32
CA SER A 311 -33.92 7.28 24.39
C SER A 311 -33.74 7.91 25.77
N LEU A 312 -32.50 7.83 26.28
CA LEU A 312 -32.06 8.75 27.32
C LEU A 312 -32.59 10.15 26.96
N PRO A 313 -33.17 10.92 27.91
CA PRO A 313 -33.68 12.26 27.62
C PRO A 313 -32.69 12.98 26.70
N ASP A 314 -33.12 13.58 25.60
CA ASP A 314 -32.23 14.10 24.54
C ASP A 314 -31.02 14.87 25.10
N ASN A 315 -31.23 15.58 26.20
CA ASN A 315 -30.24 16.31 26.99
C ASN A 315 -29.10 15.44 27.57
N LEU A 316 -29.39 14.23 28.04
CA LEU A 316 -28.42 13.28 28.59
C LEU A 316 -27.65 12.55 27.47
N SER A 317 -28.27 12.28 26.32
CA SER A 317 -27.59 11.78 25.12
C SER A 317 -26.57 12.81 24.61
N LEU A 318 -26.96 14.08 24.55
CA LEU A 318 -26.12 15.21 24.19
C LEU A 318 -24.92 15.36 25.15
N LEU A 319 -25.18 15.29 26.46
CA LEU A 319 -24.14 15.35 27.50
C LEU A 319 -23.18 14.14 27.46
N CYS A 320 -23.68 12.93 27.22
CA CYS A 320 -22.85 11.74 27.09
C CYS A 320 -21.98 11.74 25.83
N SER A 321 -22.46 12.35 24.74
CA SER A 321 -21.71 12.45 23.47
C SER A 321 -20.49 13.38 23.55
N THR A 322 -20.50 14.33 24.49
CA THR A 322 -19.43 15.31 24.73
C THR A 322 -18.47 14.88 25.84
N LEU A 323 -18.98 14.37 26.95
CA LEU A 323 -18.14 13.92 28.09
C LEU A 323 -17.42 12.60 27.84
N TRP A 324 -17.88 11.81 26.88
CA TRP A 324 -17.25 10.54 26.51
C TRP A 324 -17.17 10.50 24.99
N PRO A 325 -16.04 10.92 24.37
CA PRO A 325 -15.81 10.69 22.95
C PRO A 325 -15.60 9.18 22.74
N LYS A 326 -16.68 8.40 22.88
CA LYS A 326 -16.67 6.99 22.51
C LYS A 326 -16.35 6.94 21.04
N LYS A 327 -15.45 6.02 20.66
CA LYS A 327 -15.23 5.58 19.28
C LYS A 327 -16.55 5.63 18.53
N LYS A 328 -16.66 6.57 17.58
CA LYS A 328 -17.89 6.81 16.84
C LYS A 328 -18.35 5.49 16.23
N ILE A 329 -19.58 5.11 16.55
CA ILE A 329 -20.21 3.88 16.11
C ILE A 329 -20.48 4.05 14.60
N GLY A 330 -19.73 3.34 13.76
CA GLY A 330 -19.98 3.33 12.31
C GLY A 330 -21.36 2.74 11.98
N TRP A 331 -21.82 2.93 10.74
CA TRP A 331 -23.14 2.45 10.28
C TRP A 331 -23.44 0.99 10.67
N SER A 332 -22.49 0.08 10.46
CA SER A 332 -22.63 -1.33 10.82
C SER A 332 -22.79 -1.57 12.32
N ALA A 333 -22.06 -0.81 13.15
CA ALA A 333 -22.17 -0.91 14.59
C ALA A 333 -23.49 -0.32 15.10
N MET A 334 -24.00 0.73 14.45
CA MET A 334 -25.33 1.28 14.73
C MET A 334 -26.41 0.27 14.37
N CYS A 335 -26.35 -0.34 13.18
CA CYS A 335 -27.26 -1.42 12.78
C CYS A 335 -27.25 -2.58 13.78
N ASN A 336 -26.10 -2.93 14.34
CA ASN A 336 -25.99 -3.96 15.37
C ASN A 336 -26.56 -3.54 16.73
N LEU A 337 -26.50 -2.25 17.09
CA LEU A 337 -27.07 -1.73 18.35
C LEU A 337 -28.58 -1.65 18.33
N VAL A 338 -29.18 -1.36 17.17
CA VAL A 338 -30.64 -1.30 17.00
C VAL A 338 -31.26 -2.66 16.68
N GLN A 339 -30.44 -3.69 16.47
CA GLN A 339 -30.92 -5.03 16.23
C GLN A 339 -31.17 -5.75 17.57
N ASP A 340 -32.37 -6.29 17.73
CA ASP A 340 -32.66 -7.22 18.81
C ASP A 340 -32.02 -8.58 18.53
N GLY A 341 -31.18 -9.06 19.46
CA GLY A 341 -30.57 -10.39 19.42
C GLY A 341 -29.05 -10.41 19.58
N ALA A 342 -28.47 -11.61 19.51
CA ALA A 342 -27.02 -11.78 19.58
C ALA A 342 -26.35 -11.41 18.24
N TYR A 343 -25.16 -10.81 18.32
CA TYR A 343 -24.35 -10.48 17.13
C TYR A 343 -24.11 -11.73 16.28
N PRO A 344 -24.58 -11.75 15.01
CA PRO A 344 -24.55 -12.96 14.18
C PRO A 344 -23.17 -13.26 13.58
N GLY A 345 -22.15 -12.43 13.86
CA GLY A 345 -20.80 -12.57 13.30
C GLY A 345 -20.56 -11.75 12.04
N LYS A 346 -19.28 -11.59 11.66
CA LYS A 346 -18.87 -10.83 10.46
C LYS A 346 -19.23 -11.62 9.20
N SER A 347 -19.83 -10.97 8.21
CA SER A 347 -20.14 -11.60 6.93
C SER A 347 -18.89 -11.83 6.08
N ILE A 348 -18.92 -12.85 5.21
CA ILE A 348 -17.98 -13.00 4.10
C ILE A 348 -18.67 -12.59 2.79
N ILE A 349 -17.94 -11.92 1.91
CA ILE A 349 -18.41 -11.55 0.57
C ILE A 349 -17.87 -12.55 -0.45
N VAL A 350 -18.76 -13.08 -1.28
CA VAL A 350 -18.44 -13.99 -2.37
C VAL A 350 -18.87 -13.33 -3.68
N PHE A 351 -17.94 -13.22 -4.63
CA PHE A 351 -18.24 -12.77 -5.99
C PHE A 351 -18.88 -13.91 -6.77
N LEU A 352 -20.00 -13.62 -7.43
CA LEU A 352 -20.74 -14.58 -8.25
C LEU A 352 -20.58 -14.21 -9.73
N PRO A 353 -20.95 -15.11 -10.66
CA PRO A 353 -20.78 -14.84 -12.08
C PRO A 353 -21.53 -13.58 -12.53
N MET A 354 -20.96 -12.89 -13.52
CA MET A 354 -21.55 -11.70 -14.12
C MET A 354 -22.46 -12.08 -15.29
N ILE A 355 -23.45 -11.23 -15.56
CA ILE A 355 -24.29 -11.34 -16.75
C ILE A 355 -23.85 -10.26 -17.75
N ASP A 356 -23.43 -10.69 -18.94
CA ASP A 356 -23.09 -9.81 -20.07
C ASP A 356 -24.36 -9.31 -20.78
N LEU A 357 -25.17 -8.57 -20.04
CA LEU A 357 -26.36 -7.87 -20.50
C LEU A 357 -26.50 -6.57 -19.71
N GLU A 358 -27.02 -5.54 -20.37
CA GLU A 358 -27.35 -4.26 -19.73
C GLU A 358 -28.18 -4.50 -18.46
N PRO A 359 -27.73 -4.04 -17.27
CA PRO A 359 -28.42 -4.27 -15.99
C PRO A 359 -29.87 -3.81 -15.99
N GLY A 360 -30.17 -2.72 -16.70
CA GLY A 360 -31.52 -2.19 -16.83
C GLY A 360 -32.47 -3.04 -17.68
N ASN A 361 -31.96 -4.03 -18.43
CA ASN A 361 -32.78 -4.90 -19.26
C ASN A 361 -33.62 -5.86 -18.38
N LEU A 362 -34.93 -5.93 -18.62
CA LEU A 362 -35.83 -6.78 -17.83
C LEU A 362 -35.47 -8.27 -17.90
N SER A 363 -34.93 -8.74 -19.03
CA SER A 363 -34.45 -10.12 -19.16
C SER A 363 -33.18 -10.36 -18.34
N CYS A 364 -32.31 -9.35 -18.19
CA CYS A 364 -31.13 -9.42 -17.32
C CYS A 364 -31.58 -9.56 -15.86
N ILE A 365 -32.45 -8.66 -15.40
CA ILE A 365 -33.03 -8.69 -14.04
C ILE A 365 -33.75 -10.02 -13.78
N PHE A 366 -34.56 -10.49 -14.72
CA PHE A 366 -35.27 -11.77 -14.60
C PHE A 366 -34.31 -12.97 -14.49
N SER A 367 -33.25 -12.97 -15.30
CA SER A 367 -32.20 -14.00 -15.24
C SER A 367 -31.46 -13.99 -13.90
N THR A 368 -31.15 -12.79 -13.37
CA THR A 368 -30.58 -12.63 -12.02
C THR A 368 -31.50 -13.20 -10.95
N MET A 369 -32.80 -12.91 -11.00
CA MET A 369 -33.77 -13.44 -10.03
C MET A 369 -33.84 -14.97 -10.08
N LYS A 370 -33.88 -15.57 -11.28
CA LYS A 370 -33.88 -17.03 -11.46
C LYS A 370 -32.60 -17.67 -10.93
N PHE A 371 -31.45 -17.06 -11.20
CA PHE A 371 -30.17 -17.50 -10.65
C PHE A 371 -30.17 -17.51 -9.11
N VAL A 372 -30.67 -16.44 -8.48
CA VAL A 372 -30.77 -16.33 -7.01
C VAL A 372 -31.71 -17.37 -6.42
N CYS A 373 -32.88 -17.61 -7.05
CA CYS A 373 -33.80 -18.68 -6.61
C CYS A 373 -33.14 -20.05 -6.69
N ASN A 374 -32.46 -20.36 -7.80
CA ASN A 374 -31.78 -21.65 -7.98
C ASN A 374 -30.64 -21.84 -6.97
N ALA A 375 -29.87 -20.78 -6.70
CA ALA A 375 -28.83 -20.78 -5.68
C ALA A 375 -29.44 -21.01 -4.28
N ALA A 376 -30.46 -20.25 -3.91
CA ALA A 376 -31.16 -20.39 -2.63
C ALA A 376 -31.75 -21.79 -2.43
N PHE A 377 -32.36 -22.36 -3.48
CA PHE A 377 -32.86 -23.74 -3.47
C PHE A 377 -31.74 -24.76 -3.23
N LYS A 378 -30.61 -24.62 -3.94
CA LYS A 378 -29.43 -25.49 -3.77
C LYS A 378 -28.86 -25.44 -2.35
N TYR A 379 -28.95 -24.29 -1.68
CA TYR A 379 -28.43 -24.09 -0.33
C TYR A 379 -29.47 -24.24 0.78
N ARG A 380 -30.73 -24.56 0.44
CA ARG A 380 -31.87 -24.59 1.39
C ARG A 380 -32.01 -23.29 2.18
N ALA A 381 -31.78 -22.17 1.52
CA ALA A 381 -31.87 -20.82 2.08
C ALA A 381 -33.05 -20.07 1.47
N ASN A 382 -33.47 -18.98 2.13
CA ASN A 382 -34.45 -18.06 1.56
C ASN A 382 -33.77 -17.18 0.50
N PRO A 383 -34.35 -17.01 -0.71
CA PRO A 383 -33.78 -16.15 -1.73
C PRO A 383 -33.94 -14.68 -1.32
N MET A 384 -32.84 -14.06 -0.89
CA MET A 384 -32.78 -12.63 -0.61
C MET A 384 -32.00 -11.92 -1.72
N LEU A 385 -32.60 -10.89 -2.32
CA LEU A 385 -31.99 -10.11 -3.40
C LEU A 385 -32.10 -8.62 -3.12
N THR A 386 -30.97 -7.93 -3.18
CA THR A 386 -30.87 -6.48 -3.01
C THR A 386 -30.48 -5.84 -4.33
N PHE A 387 -31.21 -4.80 -4.71
CA PHE A 387 -30.96 -4.00 -5.90
C PHE A 387 -30.90 -2.52 -5.53
N ASP A 388 -30.23 -1.72 -6.37
CA ASP A 388 -30.38 -0.27 -6.33
C ASP A 388 -31.84 0.16 -6.63
N GLN A 389 -32.15 1.46 -6.53
CA GLN A 389 -33.54 1.92 -6.64
C GLN A 389 -34.16 1.66 -8.03
N PRO A 390 -33.51 2.00 -9.16
CA PRO A 390 -34.02 1.69 -10.50
C PRO A 390 -34.26 0.19 -10.74
N LEU A 391 -33.32 -0.67 -10.36
CA LEU A 391 -33.44 -2.12 -10.57
C LEU A 391 -34.50 -2.71 -9.66
N TYR A 392 -34.55 -2.29 -8.39
CA TYR A 392 -35.58 -2.70 -7.42
C TYR A 392 -36.99 -2.44 -7.95
N TRP A 393 -37.23 -1.26 -8.54
CA TRP A 393 -38.53 -0.92 -9.14
C TRP A 393 -38.93 -1.85 -10.28
N LYS A 394 -37.99 -2.14 -11.18
CA LYS A 394 -38.21 -3.07 -12.30
C LYS A 394 -38.47 -4.48 -11.78
N THR A 395 -37.74 -4.92 -10.76
CA THR A 395 -37.94 -6.22 -10.12
C THR A 395 -39.32 -6.36 -9.47
N LEU A 396 -39.81 -5.33 -8.77
CA LEU A 396 -41.18 -5.32 -8.23
C LEU A 396 -42.22 -5.51 -9.34
N THR A 397 -42.02 -4.84 -10.46
CA THR A 397 -42.91 -4.95 -11.62
C THR A 397 -42.92 -6.38 -12.20
N ILE A 398 -41.75 -7.04 -12.21
CA ILE A 398 -41.66 -8.44 -12.63
C ILE A 398 -42.42 -9.34 -11.64
N ILE A 399 -42.22 -9.18 -10.33
CA ILE A 399 -42.85 -10.00 -9.28
C ILE A 399 -44.38 -9.89 -9.30
N ASP A 400 -44.92 -8.68 -9.47
CA ASP A 400 -46.36 -8.43 -9.51
C ASP A 400 -47.03 -9.16 -10.70
N ASN A 401 -46.33 -9.18 -11.83
CA ASN A 401 -46.79 -9.83 -13.07
C ASN A 401 -46.59 -11.35 -13.10
N GLU A 402 -45.80 -11.92 -12.20
CA GLU A 402 -45.57 -13.37 -12.18
C GLU A 402 -46.83 -14.12 -11.69
N PRO A 403 -47.18 -15.27 -12.31
CA PRO A 403 -48.25 -16.14 -11.83
C PRO A 403 -48.00 -16.56 -10.37
N LYS A 404 -49.08 -16.78 -9.60
CA LYS A 404 -49.01 -17.09 -8.15
C LYS A 404 -48.23 -18.38 -7.80
N GLU A 405 -47.95 -19.25 -8.78
CA GLU A 405 -47.38 -20.58 -8.58
C GLU A 405 -45.89 -20.70 -8.96
N ARG A 406 -45.14 -19.59 -9.06
CA ARG A 406 -43.70 -19.63 -9.39
C ARG A 406 -42.79 -19.25 -8.21
N ASP A 407 -41.61 -19.87 -8.22
CA ASP A 407 -40.50 -19.70 -7.26
C ASP A 407 -40.11 -18.23 -7.00
N LEU A 408 -40.36 -17.33 -7.96
CA LEU A 408 -39.96 -15.92 -7.89
C LEU A 408 -40.72 -15.11 -6.83
N LYS A 409 -41.95 -15.52 -6.45
CA LYS A 409 -42.70 -14.84 -5.37
C LYS A 409 -42.12 -15.12 -3.98
N SER A 410 -41.25 -16.11 -3.86
CA SER A 410 -40.54 -16.39 -2.61
C SER A 410 -39.36 -15.44 -2.36
N ILE A 411 -38.96 -14.63 -3.36
CA ILE A 411 -37.84 -13.70 -3.23
C ILE A 411 -38.19 -12.60 -2.22
N VAL A 412 -37.34 -12.48 -1.19
CA VAL A 412 -37.32 -11.32 -0.30
C VAL A 412 -36.50 -10.23 -0.98
N LEU A 413 -37.20 -9.29 -1.61
CA LEU A 413 -36.60 -8.17 -2.34
C LEU A 413 -36.28 -7.01 -1.38
N ARG A 414 -35.05 -6.51 -1.43
CA ARG A 414 -34.59 -5.38 -0.61
C ARG A 414 -34.15 -4.20 -1.47
N LEU A 415 -34.50 -2.99 -1.03
CA LEU A 415 -34.00 -1.75 -1.62
C LEU A 415 -32.60 -1.44 -1.07
N GLY A 416 -31.65 -1.15 -1.97
CA GLY A 416 -30.31 -0.73 -1.62
C GLY A 416 -30.31 0.60 -0.86
N GLY A 417 -29.66 0.63 0.31
CA GLY A 417 -29.69 1.79 1.21
C GLY A 417 -28.82 2.97 0.78
N PHE A 418 -27.93 2.82 -0.20
CA PHE A 418 -26.98 3.87 -0.57
C PHE A 418 -27.66 5.09 -1.19
N HIS A 419 -28.63 4.88 -2.09
CA HIS A 419 -29.44 5.97 -2.67
C HIS A 419 -30.32 6.68 -1.65
N LEU A 420 -30.83 5.94 -0.66
CA LEU A 420 -31.55 6.54 0.47
C LEU A 420 -30.63 7.46 1.26
N LYS A 421 -29.40 7.02 1.55
CA LYS A 421 -28.39 7.84 2.22
C LYS A 421 -28.04 9.09 1.41
N MET A 422 -27.79 8.96 0.10
CA MET A 422 -27.54 10.10 -0.78
C MET A 422 -28.69 11.12 -0.74
N SER A 423 -29.93 10.63 -0.90
CA SER A 423 -31.13 11.48 -0.89
C SER A 423 -31.33 12.18 0.44
N PHE A 424 -31.04 11.51 1.55
CA PHE A 424 -31.12 12.10 2.89
C PHE A 424 -30.11 13.25 3.07
N MET A 425 -28.86 13.06 2.62
CA MET A 425 -27.83 14.11 2.69
C MET A 425 -28.18 15.34 1.84
N VAL A 426 -28.72 15.11 0.64
CA VAL A 426 -29.23 16.19 -0.22
C VAL A 426 -30.39 16.91 0.45
N SER A 427 -31.28 16.18 1.12
CA SER A 427 -32.44 16.76 1.81
C SER A 427 -32.01 17.69 2.95
N ILE A 428 -31.02 17.28 3.76
CA ILE A 428 -30.43 18.14 4.80
C ILE A 428 -29.90 19.43 4.17
N SER A 429 -29.11 19.29 3.11
CA SER A 429 -28.49 20.42 2.41
C SER A 429 -29.51 21.40 1.83
N ASN A 430 -30.61 20.88 1.27
CA ASN A 430 -31.71 21.70 0.76
C ASN A 430 -32.47 22.41 1.88
N ILE A 431 -32.82 21.70 2.96
CA ILE A 431 -33.54 22.27 4.12
C ILE A 431 -32.71 23.37 4.79
N MET A 432 -31.40 23.15 4.90
CA MET A 432 -30.46 24.05 5.54
C MET A 432 -29.80 25.04 4.57
N SER A 433 -30.33 25.19 3.36
CA SER A 433 -29.79 26.14 2.39
C SER A 433 -29.86 27.57 2.95
N GLY A 434 -28.75 28.30 2.88
CA GLY A 434 -28.63 29.66 3.44
C GLY A 434 -28.43 29.73 4.96
N SER A 435 -28.29 28.60 5.66
CA SER A 435 -28.03 28.57 7.11
C SER A 435 -26.57 28.85 7.50
N GLY A 436 -25.66 28.94 6.54
CA GLY A 436 -24.21 28.95 6.79
C GLY A 436 -23.56 27.56 6.77
N LEU A 437 -24.33 26.49 6.54
CA LEU A 437 -23.83 25.11 6.57
C LEU A 437 -22.71 24.84 5.55
N ALA A 438 -22.83 25.41 4.34
CA ALA A 438 -21.84 25.23 3.30
C ALA A 438 -20.51 25.88 3.70
N GLU A 439 -20.60 27.11 4.18
CA GLU A 439 -19.48 27.92 4.61
C GLU A 439 -18.76 27.32 5.83
N LEU A 440 -19.51 26.72 6.76
CA LEU A 440 -18.93 25.95 7.86
C LEU A 440 -18.17 24.72 7.38
N MET A 441 -18.68 24.00 6.37
CA MET A 441 -17.93 22.89 5.77
C MET A 441 -16.69 23.36 5.03
N GLU A 442 -16.74 24.55 4.42
CA GLU A 442 -15.63 25.15 3.67
C GLU A 442 -14.44 25.56 4.54
N THR A 443 -14.61 25.59 5.87
CA THR A 443 -13.50 25.79 6.82
C THR A 443 -12.52 24.62 6.86
N VAL A 444 -12.97 23.42 6.49
CA VAL A 444 -12.19 22.16 6.52
C VAL A 444 -12.01 21.58 5.13
N TYR A 445 -13.01 21.71 4.28
CA TYR A 445 -13.05 21.11 2.96
C TYR A 445 -12.97 22.17 1.86
N ALA A 446 -12.27 21.87 0.76
CA ALA A 446 -12.26 22.77 -0.39
C ALA A 446 -13.68 23.00 -0.96
N PRO A 447 -14.02 24.20 -1.48
CA PRO A 447 -15.37 24.52 -1.97
C PRO A 447 -15.94 23.52 -3.00
N ASN A 448 -15.09 23.03 -3.92
CA ASN A 448 -15.50 22.00 -4.88
C ASN A 448 -15.92 20.70 -4.20
N ALA A 449 -15.21 20.28 -3.14
CA ALA A 449 -15.59 19.12 -2.36
C ALA A 449 -16.91 19.33 -1.61
N VAL A 450 -17.12 20.52 -1.03
CA VAL A 450 -18.37 20.87 -0.34
C VAL A 450 -19.56 20.85 -1.29
N SER A 451 -19.42 21.40 -2.50
CA SER A 451 -20.46 21.31 -3.54
C SER A 451 -20.86 19.86 -3.84
N HIS A 452 -19.90 18.95 -3.94
CA HIS A 452 -20.18 17.52 -4.08
C HIS A 452 -20.78 16.88 -2.82
N MET A 453 -20.41 17.33 -1.63
CA MET A 453 -20.97 16.86 -0.36
C MET A 453 -22.45 17.22 -0.24
N LEU A 454 -22.80 18.49 -0.51
CA LEU A 454 -24.16 19.01 -0.40
C LEU A 454 -25.11 18.45 -1.46
N THR A 455 -24.57 18.09 -2.63
CA THR A 455 -25.32 17.41 -3.68
C THR A 455 -25.38 15.88 -3.50
N GLY A 456 -24.87 15.36 -2.38
CA GLY A 456 -24.90 13.93 -2.06
C GLY A 456 -23.96 13.06 -2.90
N LYS A 457 -23.10 13.67 -3.73
CA LYS A 457 -22.15 12.96 -4.61
C LYS A 457 -20.91 12.50 -3.86
N ALA A 458 -20.54 13.18 -2.77
CA ALA A 458 -19.42 12.81 -1.91
C ALA A 458 -19.91 12.33 -0.53
N VAL A 459 -20.69 11.24 -0.50
CA VAL A 459 -21.41 10.74 0.70
C VAL A 459 -20.51 10.56 1.92
N ALA A 460 -19.33 9.95 1.78
CA ALA A 460 -18.44 9.70 2.91
C ALA A 460 -17.92 10.99 3.53
N ARG A 461 -17.49 11.94 2.69
CA ARG A 461 -17.06 13.28 3.12
C ARG A 461 -18.24 14.04 3.75
N ALA A 462 -19.41 14.01 3.12
CA ALA A 462 -20.61 14.70 3.58
C ALA A 462 -21.03 14.23 4.99
N VAL A 463 -21.05 12.91 5.23
CA VAL A 463 -21.34 12.34 6.55
C VAL A 463 -20.29 12.78 7.58
N ARG A 464 -19.01 12.74 7.22
CA ARG A 464 -17.93 13.20 8.11
C ARG A 464 -18.09 14.67 8.46
N GLY A 465 -18.35 15.52 7.46
CA GLY A 465 -18.58 16.96 7.62
C GLY A 465 -19.76 17.27 8.53
N HIS A 466 -20.90 16.60 8.35
CA HIS A 466 -22.03 16.77 9.26
C HIS A 466 -21.71 16.33 10.69
N PHE A 467 -20.98 15.23 10.89
CA PHE A 467 -20.57 14.83 12.23
C PHE A 467 -19.57 15.80 12.89
N LEU A 468 -18.69 16.44 12.11
CA LEU A 468 -17.78 17.45 12.62
C LEU A 468 -18.55 18.70 13.08
N ILE A 469 -19.45 19.19 12.23
CA ILE A 469 -20.29 20.35 12.54
C ILE A 469 -21.21 20.06 13.72
N TYR A 470 -21.86 18.90 13.75
CA TYR A 470 -22.70 18.49 14.88
C TYR A 470 -21.92 18.49 16.20
N ASN A 471 -20.70 17.95 16.19
CA ASN A 471 -19.84 17.94 17.37
C ASN A 471 -19.44 19.35 17.80
N ALA A 472 -19.00 20.19 16.87
CA ALA A 472 -18.59 21.57 17.17
C ALA A 472 -19.73 22.38 17.76
N LEU A 473 -20.91 22.35 17.12
CA LEU A 473 -22.10 23.04 17.61
C LEU A 473 -22.53 22.53 18.99
N THR A 474 -22.51 21.22 19.19
CA THR A 474 -22.85 20.63 20.49
C THR A 474 -21.88 21.11 21.58
N SER A 475 -20.58 21.10 21.32
CA SER A 475 -19.58 21.57 22.27
C SER A 475 -19.75 23.05 22.61
N LEU A 476 -20.02 23.92 21.61
CA LEU A 476 -20.29 25.33 21.86
C LEU A 476 -21.54 25.55 22.71
N LEU A 477 -22.64 24.86 22.40
CA LEU A 477 -23.87 24.93 23.17
C LEU A 477 -23.64 24.51 24.63
N MET A 478 -22.81 23.49 24.87
CA MET A 478 -22.44 23.08 26.24
C MET A 478 -21.58 24.15 26.94
N CYS A 479 -20.57 24.69 26.27
CA CYS A 479 -19.73 25.77 26.82
C CYS A 479 -20.57 26.99 27.22
N GLU A 480 -21.52 27.38 26.38
CA GLU A 480 -22.45 28.49 26.65
C GLU A 480 -23.39 28.16 27.82
N GLN A 481 -24.06 27.00 27.78
CA GLN A 481 -25.05 26.61 28.78
C GLN A 481 -24.45 26.41 30.17
N PHE A 482 -23.22 25.87 30.25
CA PHE A 482 -22.54 25.59 31.52
C PHE A 482 -21.50 26.66 31.91
N GLN A 483 -21.36 27.74 31.12
CA GLN A 483 -20.37 28.80 31.33
C GLN A 483 -18.93 28.27 31.47
N VAL A 484 -18.63 27.17 30.77
CA VAL A 484 -17.29 26.57 30.75
C VAL A 484 -16.51 27.20 29.61
N SER A 485 -15.31 27.72 29.91
CA SER A 485 -14.42 28.29 28.89
C SER A 485 -14.11 27.25 27.81
N SER A 486 -14.25 27.63 26.53
CA SER A 486 -13.86 26.81 25.38
C SER A 486 -12.40 26.38 25.42
N ALA A 487 -11.56 27.08 26.20
CA ALA A 487 -10.16 26.72 26.43
C ALA A 487 -9.96 25.38 27.17
N VAL A 488 -10.97 24.86 27.88
CA VAL A 488 -10.86 23.55 28.59
C VAL A 488 -10.88 22.36 27.61
N LEU A 489 -11.38 22.56 26.39
CA LEU A 489 -11.33 21.55 25.33
C LEU A 489 -9.96 21.47 24.63
N LYS A 490 -9.06 22.43 24.91
CA LYS A 490 -7.74 22.53 24.25
C LYS A 490 -6.69 21.54 24.76
N ASP A 491 -6.88 20.95 25.95
CA ASP A 491 -5.78 20.31 26.69
C ASP A 491 -5.91 18.79 26.96
N ASN A 492 -6.98 18.11 26.53
CA ASN A 492 -7.20 16.71 26.95
C ASN A 492 -7.09 15.60 25.90
N ASP A 493 -6.79 15.86 24.63
CA ASP A 493 -6.69 14.78 23.61
C ASP A 493 -5.35 14.69 22.85
N ILE A 494 -4.32 15.48 23.19
CA ILE A 494 -3.05 15.51 22.43
C ILE A 494 -2.06 14.36 22.82
N GLU A 495 -2.31 13.56 23.86
CA GLU A 495 -1.33 12.55 24.29
C GLU A 495 -1.48 11.13 23.69
N ASN A 496 -2.40 10.88 22.77
CA ASN A 496 -2.40 9.61 22.02
C ASN A 496 -2.47 9.83 20.52
N GLY A 497 -1.31 10.11 19.93
CA GLY A 497 -1.05 10.05 18.49
C GLY A 497 -1.16 8.63 17.91
N GLU A 498 -2.32 7.99 18.05
CA GLU A 498 -2.73 6.96 17.12
C GLU A 498 -3.39 7.65 15.93
N HIS A 499 -2.71 7.60 14.78
CA HIS A 499 -3.29 7.93 13.47
C HIS A 499 -4.76 7.47 13.42
N VAL A 500 -5.70 8.40 13.28
CA VAL A 500 -7.12 8.09 13.04
C VAL A 500 -7.26 7.60 11.60
N SER A 501 -6.71 6.42 11.31
CA SER A 501 -7.04 5.60 10.14
C SER A 501 -8.33 4.83 10.46
N PHE A 502 -9.45 5.55 10.56
CA PHE A 502 -10.76 4.92 10.74
C PHE A 502 -11.78 5.67 9.90
N LEU A 503 -11.93 5.20 8.65
CA LEU A 503 -13.13 5.21 7.79
C LEU A 503 -12.84 4.65 6.38
N GLU A 504 -11.59 4.31 6.04
CA GLU A 504 -11.25 3.69 4.73
C GLU A 504 -11.75 2.25 4.56
N GLU A 505 -12.05 1.51 5.62
CA GLU A 505 -12.46 0.09 5.50
C GLU A 505 -13.91 -0.15 5.04
N THR A 506 -14.66 0.88 4.63
CA THR A 506 -16.00 0.69 4.01
C THR A 506 -16.06 1.01 2.52
N SER A 507 -14.94 1.27 1.87
CA SER A 507 -14.85 1.42 0.41
C SER A 507 -13.74 0.56 -0.17
N GLY A 508 -13.73 -0.72 0.20
CA GLY A 508 -13.10 -1.76 -0.61
C GLY A 508 -13.95 -2.13 -1.81
N ASP A 509 -14.42 -1.14 -2.57
CA ASP A 509 -15.02 -1.33 -3.89
C ASP A 509 -14.56 -0.18 -4.79
N MET A 510 -14.14 -0.57 -5.99
CA MET A 510 -13.40 0.23 -6.96
C MET A 510 -14.08 1.56 -7.28
N ILE A 511 -13.46 2.67 -6.87
CA ILE A 511 -13.53 3.93 -7.62
C ILE A 511 -12.10 4.44 -7.75
N SER A 512 -11.60 4.42 -8.98
CA SER A 512 -10.37 5.13 -9.34
C SER A 512 -10.70 6.61 -9.43
N GLU A 513 -10.31 7.41 -8.44
CA GLU A 513 -10.23 8.86 -8.60
C GLU A 513 -8.77 9.26 -8.72
N THR A 514 -8.39 9.64 -9.95
CA THR A 514 -7.14 10.30 -10.30
C THR A 514 -7.43 11.78 -10.54
N ASP A 515 -6.60 12.59 -9.90
CA ASP A 515 -6.17 13.96 -10.21
C ASP A 515 -7.12 15.15 -9.91
N ILE A 516 -6.63 16.13 -9.14
CA ILE A 516 -5.90 17.31 -9.66
C ILE A 516 -5.27 18.10 -8.48
N GLU A 517 -4.05 18.59 -8.71
CA GLU A 517 -3.24 19.49 -7.88
C GLU A 517 -3.86 20.90 -7.68
N ASP A 518 -3.55 21.49 -6.52
CA ASP A 518 -3.40 22.89 -6.16
C ASP A 518 -4.55 23.91 -6.35
N SER A 519 -4.96 24.54 -5.24
CA SER A 519 -4.55 25.92 -4.90
C SER A 519 -5.19 26.36 -3.58
N GLU A 520 -4.36 26.80 -2.64
CA GLU A 520 -4.79 27.49 -1.42
C GLU A 520 -5.39 28.84 -1.78
N ASN A 521 -6.70 29.00 -1.60
CA ASN A 521 -7.34 30.31 -1.56
C ASN A 521 -8.14 30.40 -0.26
N HIS A 522 -7.53 31.03 0.74
CA HIS A 522 -8.24 31.45 1.94
C HIS A 522 -9.17 32.63 1.61
N SER A 523 -10.46 32.34 1.42
CA SER A 523 -11.49 33.38 1.52
C SER A 523 -11.83 33.57 3.00
N GLN A 524 -11.43 34.72 3.55
CA GLN A 524 -11.90 35.19 4.84
C GLN A 524 -13.40 35.49 4.72
N ASN A 525 -14.27 34.77 5.43
CA ASN A 525 -15.66 35.18 5.62
C ASN A 525 -16.23 34.70 6.96
N THR A 526 -17.17 35.52 7.44
CA THR A 526 -17.51 35.80 8.83
C THR A 526 -18.46 34.78 9.45
N PHE A 527 -17.91 33.85 10.23
CA PHE A 527 -18.58 33.13 11.32
C PHE A 527 -17.94 33.56 12.65
N PRO A 528 -18.57 33.33 13.81
CA PRO A 528 -17.89 33.53 15.09
C PRO A 528 -16.55 32.78 15.07
N GLN A 529 -15.44 33.48 15.35
CA GLN A 529 -14.09 32.92 15.32
C GLN A 529 -13.99 31.59 16.10
N ASP A 530 -14.72 31.51 17.22
CA ASP A 530 -14.79 30.34 18.10
C ASP A 530 -15.34 29.07 17.41
N LEU A 531 -16.29 29.19 16.48
CA LEU A 531 -16.87 28.02 15.78
C LEU A 531 -15.93 27.49 14.69
N ASN A 532 -15.28 28.38 13.96
CA ASN A 532 -14.31 27.99 12.94
C ASN A 532 -13.07 27.35 13.58
N GLU A 533 -12.56 27.91 14.67
CA GLU A 533 -11.43 27.35 15.42
C GLU A 533 -11.76 25.95 15.97
N LEU A 534 -12.94 25.76 16.57
CA LEU A 534 -13.34 24.47 17.13
C LEU A 534 -13.57 23.39 16.07
N ILE A 535 -14.12 23.75 14.90
CA ILE A 535 -14.28 22.82 13.78
C ILE A 535 -12.91 22.36 13.26
N ILE A 536 -11.95 23.29 13.13
CA ILE A 536 -10.58 22.97 12.70
C ILE A 536 -9.89 22.08 13.76
N GLU A 537 -10.02 22.39 15.04
CA GLU A 537 -9.46 21.59 16.14
C GLU A 537 -10.06 20.17 16.21
N LEU A 538 -11.35 19.98 15.90
CA LEU A 538 -11.94 18.63 15.84
C LEU A 538 -11.47 17.79 14.64
N CYS A 539 -10.77 18.39 13.68
CA CYS A 539 -10.27 17.72 12.48
C CYS A 539 -8.83 17.24 12.58
N PHE A 540 -8.02 17.86 13.46
CA PHE A 540 -6.61 17.57 13.69
C PHE A 540 -6.40 16.95 15.08
#